data_AF-A0A535CWA0-F1
#
_entry.id   AF-A0A535CWA0-F1
#
_cell.length_a   1.000
_cell.length_b   1.000
_cell.length_c   1.000
_cell.angle_alpha   90.00
_cell.angle_beta   90.00
_cell.angle_gamma   90.00
#
_symmetry.space_group_name_H-M   'P 1'
#
loop_
_entity.id
_entity.type
_entity.pdbx_description
1 polymer ?
#
loop_
_entity_poly.entity_id
_entity_poly.type
_entity_poly.pdbx_seq_one_letter_code
_entity_poly.pdbx_strand_id
1 'polypeptide(L)'
;MGRIAVTGSVAFDTIMVFPGRFGDHILPDKTHLINVSFQVDTLERRSGGTAANVCYSMALLGDRPLLCAAVGAGDFDAYEAELEASGVDTSAALRSADVPTAAAFITTDLDDNQITAFFAGAMARAAGVDLTALDGVSDVVVGADAADAMAAHIAQAAALRARLTFAPAQQIPSLSVGRRPPLADHGCRDQGRGRQPAAQPGRRCDRASGAGPGGRRPDGSRRRLSGRPADRAARRCAARRRGADGRSARSLRRGGAWAAGSQVHT
;
A
#
# COMPACT_ATOMS: atom_id res chain seq x y z
N MET A 1 -30.94 0.62 8.74
CA MET A 1 -29.77 1.03 7.92
C MET A 1 -28.91 -0.21 7.75
N GLY A 2 -28.42 -0.52 6.55
CA GLY A 2 -27.53 -1.67 6.36
C GLY A 2 -26.10 -1.36 6.82
N ARG A 3 -25.27 -2.39 6.99
CA ARG A 3 -23.88 -2.25 7.42
C ARG A 3 -22.98 -1.84 6.26
N ILE A 4 -21.98 -1.00 6.57
CA ILE A 4 -20.93 -0.60 5.62
C ILE A 4 -19.68 -1.39 5.96
N ALA A 5 -19.32 -2.35 5.09
CA ALA A 5 -18.11 -3.14 5.22
C ALA A 5 -16.95 -2.42 4.50
N VAL A 6 -15.86 -2.15 5.21
CA VAL A 6 -14.68 -1.47 4.67
C VAL A 6 -13.53 -2.45 4.63
N THR A 7 -13.08 -2.76 3.41
CA THR A 7 -11.93 -3.63 3.14
C THR A 7 -10.73 -2.81 2.66
N GLY A 8 -9.53 -3.31 2.90
CA GLY A 8 -8.28 -2.59 2.66
C GLY A 8 -7.27 -2.83 3.78
N SER A 9 -6.11 -2.21 3.63
CA SER A 9 -5.00 -2.41 4.55
C SER A 9 -5.25 -1.85 5.96
N VAL A 10 -4.67 -2.54 6.93
CA VAL A 10 -4.40 -2.07 8.30
C VAL A 10 -2.90 -2.20 8.50
N ALA A 11 -2.24 -1.10 8.87
CA ALA A 11 -0.79 -1.05 8.94
C ALA A 11 -0.30 -0.18 10.10
N PHE A 12 0.93 -0.43 10.53
CA PHE A 12 1.69 0.49 11.37
C PHE A 12 2.63 1.32 10.51
N ASP A 13 2.43 2.63 10.53
CA ASP A 13 3.25 3.57 9.76
C ASP A 13 4.36 4.10 10.67
N THR A 14 5.61 3.71 10.36
CA THR A 14 6.81 4.27 10.97
C THR A 14 7.29 5.42 10.11
N ILE A 15 7.03 6.65 10.57
CA ILE A 15 7.34 7.89 9.86
C ILE A 15 8.66 8.44 10.42
N MET A 16 9.60 8.67 9.53
CA MET A 16 10.93 9.20 9.82
C MET A 16 11.15 10.48 9.03
N VAL A 17 11.57 11.56 9.71
CA VAL A 17 11.81 12.86 9.07
C VAL A 17 13.31 13.07 8.93
N PHE A 18 13.76 13.18 7.68
CA PHE A 18 15.11 13.57 7.32
C PHE A 18 15.18 15.10 7.22
N PRO A 19 15.99 15.81 8.03
CA PRO A 19 16.04 17.28 8.06
C PRO A 19 16.79 17.91 6.86
N GLY A 20 16.87 17.20 5.73
CA GLY A 20 17.50 17.66 4.50
C GLY A 20 16.59 17.45 3.29
N ARG A 21 17.17 17.43 2.08
CA ARG A 21 16.46 17.17 0.82
C ARG A 21 17.09 15.98 0.13
N PHE A 22 16.32 15.03 -0.38
CA PHE A 22 16.86 13.85 -1.05
C PHE A 22 17.68 14.20 -2.30
N GLY A 23 17.30 15.27 -3.01
CA GLY A 23 18.02 15.76 -4.18
C GLY A 23 19.49 16.11 -3.92
N ASP A 24 19.84 16.52 -2.70
CA ASP A 24 21.22 16.86 -2.31
C ASP A 24 22.10 15.61 -2.11
N HIS A 25 21.48 14.44 -1.96
CA HIS A 25 22.14 13.18 -1.62
C HIS A 25 22.02 12.12 -2.72
N ILE A 26 21.06 12.25 -3.64
CA ILE A 26 20.82 11.31 -4.74
C ILE A 26 21.29 11.93 -6.05
N LEU A 27 22.45 11.47 -6.54
CA LEU A 27 23.00 11.92 -7.82
C LEU A 27 22.31 11.18 -8.99
N PRO A 28 21.61 11.90 -9.92
CA PRO A 28 20.85 11.28 -11.01
C PRO A 28 21.69 10.36 -11.91
N ASP A 29 22.94 10.75 -12.17
CA ASP A 29 23.86 10.01 -13.06
C ASP A 29 24.39 8.70 -12.44
N LYS A 30 24.12 8.46 -11.15
CA LYS A 30 24.60 7.30 -10.38
C LYS A 30 23.48 6.43 -9.81
N THR A 31 22.29 6.51 -10.39
CA THR A 31 21.10 5.71 -9.99
C THR A 31 21.32 4.19 -10.02
N HIS A 32 22.30 3.69 -10.79
CA HIS A 32 22.68 2.28 -10.82
C HIS A 32 23.50 1.81 -9.59
N LEU A 33 23.91 2.74 -8.72
CA LEU A 33 24.69 2.50 -7.49
C LEU A 33 24.16 3.37 -6.35
N ILE A 34 22.87 3.25 -6.03
CA ILE A 34 22.27 3.98 -4.91
C ILE A 34 22.74 3.37 -3.59
N ASN A 35 23.59 4.10 -2.87
CA ASN A 35 23.95 3.84 -1.48
C ASN A 35 23.72 5.12 -0.69
N VAL A 36 22.62 5.16 0.05
CA VAL A 36 22.18 6.33 0.84
C VAL A 36 21.95 5.92 2.28
N SER A 37 22.34 6.80 3.20
CA SER A 37 22.09 6.65 4.63
C SER A 37 21.65 8.02 5.15
N PHE A 38 20.38 8.10 5.56
CA PHE A 38 19.78 9.33 6.08
C PHE A 38 19.77 9.27 7.60
N GLN A 39 20.37 10.26 8.26
CA GLN A 39 20.21 10.45 9.69
C GLN A 39 18.90 11.21 9.92
N VAL A 40 17.99 10.61 10.68
CA VAL A 40 16.64 11.15 10.92
C VAL A 40 16.54 11.73 12.31
N ASP A 41 15.79 12.82 12.46
CA ASP A 41 15.65 13.53 13.73
C ASP A 41 14.48 12.98 14.56
N THR A 42 13.42 12.54 13.87
CA THR A 42 12.21 12.02 14.50
C THR A 42 11.87 10.65 13.94
N LEU A 43 11.44 9.75 14.82
CA LEU A 43 10.84 8.48 14.49
C LEU A 43 9.53 8.36 15.27
N GLU A 44 8.43 8.22 14.55
CA GLU A 44 7.11 8.06 15.14
C GLU A 44 6.42 6.84 14.53
N ARG A 45 5.82 6.00 15.37
CA ARG A 45 4.95 4.90 14.92
C ARG A 45 3.51 5.33 15.10
N ARG A 46 2.73 5.25 14.02
CA ARG A 46 1.30 5.58 14.00
C ARG A 46 0.46 4.41 13.53
N SER A 47 -0.78 4.40 14.00
CA SER A 47 -1.89 3.62 13.48
C SER A 47 -2.25 4.11 12.08
N GLY A 48 -2.19 3.23 11.07
CA GLY A 48 -2.43 3.56 9.67
C GLY A 48 -3.03 2.42 8.84
N GLY A 49 -2.91 2.53 7.52
CA GLY A 49 -3.59 1.64 6.58
C GLY A 49 -4.94 2.18 6.11
N THR A 50 -5.27 1.86 4.86
CA THR A 50 -6.37 2.49 4.11
C THR A 50 -7.73 2.20 4.74
N ALA A 51 -8.02 0.94 5.08
CA ALA A 51 -9.32 0.58 5.63
C ALA A 51 -9.50 1.16 7.05
N ALA A 52 -8.47 1.09 7.88
CA ALA A 52 -8.52 1.67 9.22
C ALA A 52 -8.76 3.18 9.18
N ASN A 53 -8.05 3.90 8.29
CA ASN A 53 -8.22 5.34 8.13
C ASN A 53 -9.63 5.73 7.63
N VAL A 54 -10.18 4.95 6.69
CA VAL A 54 -11.56 5.16 6.20
C VAL A 54 -12.57 4.89 7.33
N CYS A 55 -12.46 3.75 8.02
CA CYS A 55 -13.32 3.42 9.16
C CYS A 55 -13.26 4.50 10.25
N TYR A 56 -12.06 4.91 10.64
CA TYR A 56 -11.88 5.96 11.65
C TYR A 56 -12.56 7.26 11.22
N SER A 57 -12.36 7.69 9.98
CA SER A 57 -12.97 8.92 9.45
C SER A 57 -14.49 8.85 9.42
N MET A 58 -15.06 7.71 9.01
CA MET A 58 -16.50 7.48 9.05
C MET A 58 -17.05 7.50 10.49
N ALA A 59 -16.33 6.91 11.43
CA ALA A 59 -16.73 6.88 12.82
C ALA A 59 -16.75 8.29 13.45
N LEU A 60 -15.78 9.15 13.10
CA LEU A 60 -15.78 10.57 13.47
C LEU A 60 -16.98 11.34 12.90
N LEU A 61 -17.55 10.90 11.77
CA LEU A 61 -18.74 11.48 11.15
C LEU A 61 -20.05 10.91 11.73
N GLY A 62 -19.97 9.99 12.69
CA GLY A 62 -21.12 9.41 13.39
C GLY A 62 -21.62 8.08 12.81
N ASP A 63 -20.95 7.52 11.82
CA ASP A 63 -21.24 6.17 11.32
C ASP A 63 -20.62 5.09 12.22
N ARG A 64 -21.03 3.83 12.01
CA ARG A 64 -20.46 2.65 12.68
C ARG A 64 -19.96 1.65 11.63
N PRO A 65 -18.83 1.92 10.97
CA PRO A 65 -18.32 1.05 9.90
C PRO A 65 -17.77 -0.26 10.46
N LEU A 66 -17.87 -1.32 9.65
CA LEU A 66 -17.30 -2.64 9.93
C LEU A 66 -15.95 -2.76 9.22
N LEU A 67 -14.86 -2.90 10.00
CA LEU A 67 -13.52 -3.11 9.49
C LEU A 67 -13.34 -4.58 9.08
N CYS A 68 -13.13 -4.80 7.79
CA CYS A 68 -12.97 -6.11 7.18
C CYS A 68 -11.55 -6.22 6.59
N ALA A 69 -10.56 -6.50 7.44
CA ALA A 69 -9.15 -6.50 7.07
C ALA A 69 -8.37 -7.63 7.77
N ALA A 70 -7.22 -8.01 7.20
CA ALA A 70 -6.32 -8.97 7.82
C ALA A 70 -5.26 -8.28 8.68
N VAL A 71 -5.09 -8.77 9.91
CA VAL A 71 -4.23 -8.18 10.96
C VAL A 71 -3.42 -9.26 11.67
N GLY A 72 -2.30 -8.89 12.29
CA GLY A 72 -1.50 -9.78 13.12
C GLY A 72 -2.14 -9.99 14.49
N ALA A 73 -2.30 -11.24 14.90
CA ALA A 73 -2.91 -11.57 16.19
C ALA A 73 -2.05 -11.10 17.39
N GLY A 74 -0.73 -10.99 17.20
CA GLY A 74 0.22 -10.65 18.26
C GLY A 74 0.49 -9.16 18.46
N ASP A 75 0.00 -8.28 17.58
CA ASP A 75 0.34 -6.86 17.60
C ASP A 75 -0.82 -5.88 17.31
N PHE A 76 -2.04 -6.38 17.09
CA PHE A 76 -3.18 -5.53 16.74
C PHE A 76 -3.99 -4.99 17.95
N ASP A 77 -3.91 -5.60 19.13
CA ASP A 77 -4.86 -5.32 20.24
C ASP A 77 -4.93 -3.85 20.69
N ALA A 78 -3.80 -3.14 20.77
CA ALA A 78 -3.81 -1.72 21.13
C ALA A 78 -4.44 -0.86 20.02
N TYR A 79 -4.18 -1.21 18.76
CA TYR A 79 -4.76 -0.53 17.61
C TYR A 79 -6.27 -0.81 17.51
N GLU A 80 -6.70 -2.04 17.76
CA GLU A 80 -8.11 -2.40 17.86
C GLU A 80 -8.83 -1.53 18.89
N ALA A 81 -8.28 -1.42 20.11
CA ALA A 81 -8.89 -0.61 21.16
C ALA A 81 -9.04 0.86 20.77
N GLU A 82 -8.08 1.43 20.02
CA GLU A 82 -8.17 2.81 19.48
C GLU A 82 -9.30 2.97 18.47
N LEU A 83 -9.47 1.98 17.58
CA LEU A 83 -10.53 1.96 16.57
C LEU A 83 -11.92 1.78 17.19
N GLU A 84 -12.06 0.81 18.10
CA GLU A 84 -13.31 0.55 18.82
C GLU A 84 -13.75 1.74 19.67
N ALA A 85 -12.80 2.40 20.37
CA ALA A 85 -13.07 3.61 21.14
C ALA A 85 -13.58 4.77 20.27
N SER A 86 -13.27 4.74 18.97
CA SER A 86 -13.71 5.74 18.00
C SER A 86 -15.07 5.41 17.36
N GLY A 87 -15.60 4.19 17.60
CA GLY A 87 -16.89 3.74 17.06
C GLY A 87 -16.78 2.76 15.89
N VAL A 88 -15.58 2.25 15.56
CA VAL A 88 -15.38 1.24 14.53
C VAL A 88 -15.73 -0.14 15.07
N ASP A 89 -16.46 -0.95 14.30
CA ASP A 89 -16.67 -2.37 14.60
C ASP A 89 -15.54 -3.18 13.96
N THR A 90 -14.70 -3.83 14.78
CA THR A 90 -13.55 -4.64 14.33
C THR A 90 -13.83 -6.15 14.35
N SER A 91 -15.07 -6.56 14.63
CA SER A 91 -15.44 -7.97 14.81
C SER A 91 -15.21 -8.86 13.57
N ALA A 92 -15.08 -8.25 12.39
CA ALA A 92 -14.80 -8.94 11.12
C ALA A 92 -13.31 -8.96 10.75
N ALA A 93 -12.40 -8.49 11.61
CA ALA A 93 -10.97 -8.52 11.34
C ALA A 93 -10.43 -9.96 11.34
N LEU A 94 -9.74 -10.35 10.26
CA LEU A 94 -9.09 -11.65 10.13
C LEU A 94 -7.75 -11.64 10.85
N ARG A 95 -7.66 -12.35 11.98
CA ARG A 95 -6.44 -12.42 12.80
C ARG A 95 -5.50 -13.55 12.35
N SER A 96 -4.29 -13.17 11.92
CA SER A 96 -3.21 -14.08 11.55
C SER A 96 -2.32 -14.41 12.75
N ALA A 97 -2.22 -15.69 13.11
CA ALA A 97 -1.48 -16.13 14.31
C ALA A 97 0.05 -16.07 14.17
N ASP A 98 0.57 -16.14 12.95
CA ASP A 98 1.98 -16.40 12.62
C ASP A 98 2.67 -15.26 11.85
N VAL A 99 1.95 -14.19 11.49
CA VAL A 99 2.51 -13.05 10.75
C VAL A 99 2.02 -11.75 11.40
N PRO A 100 2.91 -10.76 11.62
CA PRO A 100 2.49 -9.49 12.22
C PRO A 100 1.64 -8.65 11.26
N THR A 101 1.01 -7.61 11.80
CA THR A 101 0.27 -6.61 11.03
C THR A 101 1.19 -5.95 10.00
N ALA A 102 0.62 -5.45 8.89
CA ALA A 102 1.40 -4.77 7.87
C ALA A 102 2.15 -3.56 8.46
N ALA A 103 3.26 -3.19 7.84
CA ALA A 103 4.06 -2.05 8.29
C ALA A 103 4.57 -1.24 7.10
N ALA A 104 4.47 0.08 7.20
CA ALA A 104 5.11 1.01 6.28
C ALA A 104 6.27 1.71 6.99
N PHE A 105 7.43 1.79 6.34
CA PHE A 105 8.57 2.57 6.79
C PHE A 105 8.73 3.73 5.81
N ILE A 106 8.33 4.91 6.25
CA ILE A 106 8.23 6.11 5.41
C ILE A 106 9.31 7.07 5.88
N THR A 107 10.32 7.30 5.04
CA THR A 107 11.26 8.42 5.23
C THR A 107 10.80 9.58 4.37
N THR A 108 10.54 10.73 4.97
CA THR A 108 10.20 11.97 4.28
C THR A 108 11.30 13.01 4.43
N ASP A 109 11.52 13.82 3.39
CA ASP A 109 12.43 14.97 3.43
C ASP A 109 11.67 16.30 3.59
N LEU A 110 12.37 17.44 3.55
CA LEU A 110 11.77 18.77 3.71
C LEU A 110 10.95 19.26 2.49
N ASP A 111 11.00 18.55 1.37
CA ASP A 111 10.24 18.84 0.15
C ASP A 111 9.05 17.87 -0.01
N ASP A 112 8.67 17.16 1.06
CA ASP A 112 7.61 16.14 1.09
C ASP A 112 7.86 14.96 0.13
N ASN A 113 9.11 14.73 -0.29
CA ASN A 113 9.47 13.52 -1.03
C ASN A 113 9.48 12.35 -0.06
N GLN A 114 9.00 11.18 -0.50
CA GLN A 114 8.91 9.99 0.33
C GLN A 114 9.68 8.82 -0.26
N ILE A 115 10.47 8.15 0.59
CA ILE A 115 11.01 6.81 0.33
C ILE A 115 10.28 5.85 1.26
N THR A 116 9.44 4.99 0.68
CA THR A 116 8.59 4.08 1.44
C THR A 116 8.98 2.63 1.17
N ALA A 117 9.31 1.90 2.23
CA ALA A 117 9.37 0.45 2.22
C ALA A 117 8.09 -0.10 2.88
N PHE A 118 7.41 -1.01 2.19
CA PHE A 118 6.17 -1.60 2.68
C PHE A 118 6.32 -3.10 2.91
N PHE A 119 5.99 -3.54 4.13
CA PHE A 119 5.91 -4.94 4.51
C PHE A 119 4.44 -5.35 4.63
N ALA A 120 4.00 -6.24 3.74
CA ALA A 120 2.59 -6.64 3.68
C ALA A 120 2.11 -7.39 4.93
N GLY A 121 2.95 -8.22 5.56
CA GLY A 121 2.54 -8.97 6.75
C GLY A 121 1.22 -9.72 6.58
N ALA A 122 0.33 -9.60 7.57
CA ALA A 122 -1.01 -10.20 7.55
C ALA A 122 -1.89 -9.72 6.38
N MET A 123 -1.65 -8.52 5.81
CA MET A 123 -2.39 -7.99 4.65
C MET A 123 -2.33 -8.94 3.44
N ALA A 124 -1.25 -9.71 3.30
CA ALA A 124 -1.12 -10.72 2.24
C ALA A 124 -2.17 -11.86 2.33
N ARG A 125 -2.97 -11.91 3.41
CA ARG A 125 -4.03 -12.89 3.64
C ARG A 125 -5.43 -12.27 3.61
N ALA A 126 -5.53 -10.99 3.25
CA ALA A 126 -6.80 -10.26 3.24
C ALA A 126 -7.87 -10.91 2.35
N ALA A 127 -7.49 -11.68 1.32
CA ALA A 127 -8.43 -12.44 0.50
C ALA A 127 -9.22 -13.51 1.28
N GLY A 128 -8.76 -13.88 2.49
CA GLY A 128 -9.46 -14.79 3.40
C GLY A 128 -10.60 -14.13 4.20
N VAL A 129 -10.80 -12.81 4.09
CA VAL A 129 -11.96 -12.14 4.67
C VAL A 129 -13.19 -12.48 3.83
N ASP A 130 -14.16 -13.16 4.44
CA ASP A 130 -15.40 -13.56 3.77
C ASP A 130 -16.53 -12.59 4.09
N LEU A 131 -16.77 -11.62 3.20
CA LEU A 131 -17.87 -10.68 3.35
C LEU A 131 -19.25 -11.37 3.23
N THR A 132 -19.34 -12.51 2.55
CA THR A 132 -20.62 -13.19 2.30
C THR A 132 -21.17 -13.89 3.53
N ALA A 133 -20.30 -14.16 4.52
CA ALA A 133 -20.67 -14.67 5.83
C ALA A 133 -21.20 -13.58 6.79
N LEU A 134 -21.18 -12.30 6.38
CA LEU A 134 -21.59 -11.17 7.21
C LEU A 134 -23.05 -10.80 6.98
N ASP A 135 -23.79 -10.63 8.07
CA ASP A 135 -25.21 -10.26 8.01
C ASP A 135 -25.43 -8.78 7.73
N GLY A 136 -26.33 -8.48 6.79
CA GLY A 136 -26.88 -7.14 6.58
C GLY A 136 -25.91 -6.13 5.95
N VAL A 137 -24.86 -6.57 5.27
CA VAL A 137 -23.97 -5.70 4.49
C VAL A 137 -24.72 -5.11 3.30
N SER A 138 -24.88 -3.78 3.26
CA SER A 138 -25.51 -3.06 2.14
C SER A 138 -24.52 -2.32 1.26
N ASP A 139 -23.35 -2.00 1.79
CA ASP A 139 -22.31 -1.20 1.15
C ASP A 139 -20.95 -1.85 1.42
N VAL A 140 -20.13 -1.93 0.39
CA VAL A 140 -18.76 -2.44 0.47
C VAL A 140 -17.81 -1.38 -0.09
N VAL A 141 -16.82 -1.00 0.72
CA VAL A 141 -15.68 -0.20 0.29
C VAL A 141 -14.50 -1.13 0.07
N VAL A 142 -13.90 -1.06 -1.11
CA VAL A 142 -12.67 -1.79 -1.46
C VAL A 142 -11.54 -0.80 -1.61
N GLY A 143 -10.75 -0.65 -0.54
CA GLY A 143 -9.55 0.18 -0.48
C GLY A 143 -8.31 -0.51 -1.04
N ALA A 144 -7.17 0.18 -0.97
CA ALA A 144 -5.86 -0.39 -1.29
C ALA A 144 -5.54 -1.56 -0.35
N ASP A 145 -5.27 -2.73 -0.95
CA ASP A 145 -4.98 -3.98 -0.26
C ASP A 145 -4.08 -4.88 -1.14
N ALA A 146 -3.88 -6.14 -0.76
CA ALA A 146 -3.37 -7.15 -1.68
C ALA A 146 -4.29 -7.28 -2.92
N ALA A 147 -3.69 -7.40 -4.11
CA ALA A 147 -4.44 -7.34 -5.37
C ALA A 147 -5.49 -8.46 -5.52
N ASP A 148 -5.18 -9.66 -5.01
CA ASP A 148 -6.09 -10.80 -4.94
C ASP A 148 -7.24 -10.57 -3.96
N ALA A 149 -6.97 -9.95 -2.81
CA ALA A 149 -7.99 -9.55 -1.84
C ALA A 149 -8.96 -8.53 -2.42
N MET A 150 -8.44 -7.49 -3.09
CA MET A 150 -9.28 -6.49 -3.78
C MET A 150 -10.22 -7.16 -4.81
N ALA A 151 -9.69 -8.07 -5.62
CA ALA A 151 -10.49 -8.81 -6.60
C ALA A 151 -11.56 -9.69 -5.94
N ALA A 152 -11.21 -10.39 -4.85
CA ALA A 152 -12.13 -11.22 -4.08
C ALA A 152 -13.27 -10.40 -3.48
N HIS A 153 -12.96 -9.27 -2.83
CA HIS A 153 -13.97 -8.42 -2.18
C HIS A 153 -14.90 -7.74 -3.18
N ILE A 154 -14.41 -7.38 -4.37
CA ILE A 154 -15.28 -6.90 -5.47
C ILE A 154 -16.28 -7.99 -5.88
N ALA A 155 -15.82 -9.24 -6.03
CA ALA A 155 -16.68 -10.36 -6.38
C ALA A 155 -17.72 -10.67 -5.28
N GLN A 156 -17.30 -10.66 -4.01
CA GLN A 156 -18.19 -10.86 -2.87
C GLN A 156 -19.22 -9.72 -2.74
N ALA A 157 -18.83 -8.45 -2.98
CA ALA A 157 -19.76 -7.33 -3.01
C ALA A 157 -20.85 -7.51 -4.08
N ALA A 158 -20.49 -8.01 -5.26
CA ALA A 158 -21.45 -8.34 -6.31
C ALA A 158 -22.37 -9.51 -5.90
N ALA A 159 -21.85 -10.55 -5.25
CA ALA A 159 -22.64 -11.67 -4.74
C ALA A 159 -23.66 -11.23 -3.68
N LEU A 160 -23.27 -10.30 -2.80
CA LEU A 160 -24.13 -9.67 -1.79
C LEU A 160 -25.14 -8.68 -2.38
N ARG A 161 -25.00 -8.31 -3.66
CA ARG A 161 -25.73 -7.18 -4.29
C ARG A 161 -25.57 -5.87 -3.51
N ALA A 162 -24.41 -5.71 -2.86
CA ALA A 162 -24.07 -4.51 -2.12
C ALA A 162 -23.65 -3.38 -3.07
N ARG A 163 -23.83 -2.13 -2.65
CA ARG A 163 -23.26 -0.97 -3.35
C ARG A 163 -21.74 -0.99 -3.17
N LEU A 164 -21.01 -0.91 -4.28
CA LEU A 164 -19.55 -0.97 -4.28
C LEU A 164 -18.94 0.42 -4.43
N THR A 165 -18.03 0.77 -3.52
CA THR A 165 -17.08 1.87 -3.68
C THR A 165 -15.68 1.29 -3.88
N PHE A 166 -15.04 1.58 -5.01
CA PHE A 166 -13.69 1.09 -5.31
C PHE A 166 -12.68 2.24 -5.20
N ALA A 167 -11.73 2.12 -4.27
CA ALA A 167 -10.73 3.13 -3.93
C ALA A 167 -9.32 2.51 -3.90
N PRO A 168 -8.74 2.15 -5.06
CA PRO A 168 -7.48 1.40 -5.13
C PRO A 168 -6.25 2.17 -4.67
N ALA A 169 -6.31 3.51 -4.61
CA ALA A 169 -5.26 4.41 -4.10
C ALA A 169 -3.82 3.96 -4.47
N GLN A 170 -2.98 3.58 -3.50
CA GLN A 170 -1.58 3.20 -3.71
C GLN A 170 -1.40 1.96 -4.60
N GLN A 171 -2.46 1.18 -4.86
CA GLN A 171 -2.41 0.01 -5.73
C GLN A 171 -2.61 0.32 -7.21
N ILE A 172 -2.93 1.56 -7.60
CA ILE A 172 -3.09 1.94 -9.03
C ILE A 172 -1.94 1.44 -9.91
N PRO A 173 -0.65 1.57 -9.54
CA PRO A 173 0.47 1.08 -10.35
C PRO A 173 0.53 -0.45 -10.49
N SER A 174 -0.03 -1.19 -9.53
CA SER A 174 -0.06 -2.66 -9.51
C SER A 174 -1.21 -3.24 -10.34
N LEU A 175 -2.20 -2.43 -10.70
CA LEU A 175 -3.35 -2.87 -11.47
C LEU A 175 -2.96 -3.07 -12.95
N SER A 176 -3.27 -4.24 -13.49
CA SER A 176 -3.16 -4.48 -14.92
C SER A 176 -4.46 -4.08 -15.62
N VAL A 177 -4.36 -3.43 -16.78
CA VAL A 177 -5.54 -3.17 -17.63
C VAL A 177 -5.98 -4.50 -18.23
N GLY A 178 -7.03 -5.11 -17.66
CA GLY A 178 -7.66 -6.28 -18.22
C GLY A 178 -8.20 -5.98 -19.61
N ARG A 179 -7.82 -6.81 -20.59
CA ARG A 179 -8.36 -6.74 -21.96
C ARG A 179 -9.87 -6.97 -21.87
N ARG A 180 -10.67 -5.93 -22.13
CA ARG A 180 -12.12 -6.02 -22.19
C ARG A 180 -12.46 -7.11 -23.23
N PRO A 181 -13.20 -8.19 -22.90
CA PRO A 181 -13.76 -9.06 -23.93
C PRO A 181 -14.61 -8.19 -24.87
N PRO A 182 -14.63 -8.46 -26.19
CA PRO A 182 -15.40 -7.67 -27.13
C PRO A 182 -16.84 -7.61 -26.64
N LEU A 183 -17.32 -6.39 -26.38
CA LEU A 183 -18.71 -6.14 -26.03
C LEU A 183 -19.57 -6.74 -27.15
N ALA A 184 -20.36 -7.76 -26.82
CA ALA A 184 -21.51 -8.09 -27.65
C ALA A 184 -22.39 -6.84 -27.67
N ASP A 185 -22.77 -6.45 -28.88
CA ASP A 185 -23.43 -5.20 -29.23
C ASP A 185 -24.83 -5.13 -28.58
N HIS A 186 -24.89 -4.83 -27.29
CA HIS A 186 -26.13 -4.43 -26.63
C HIS A 186 -26.29 -2.95 -26.88
N GLY A 187 -26.91 -2.66 -28.03
CA GLY A 187 -27.19 -1.33 -28.55
C GLY A 187 -27.76 -0.40 -27.48
N CYS A 188 -26.88 0.44 -26.96
CA CYS A 188 -27.29 1.64 -26.24
C CYS A 188 -27.86 2.60 -27.29
N ARG A 189 -29.20 2.63 -27.40
CA ARG A 189 -29.92 3.64 -28.18
C ARG A 189 -29.71 4.99 -27.51
N ASP A 190 -28.75 5.75 -28.01
CA ASP A 190 -28.63 7.17 -27.73
C ASP A 190 -29.87 7.89 -28.29
N GLN A 191 -30.82 8.22 -27.42
CA GLN A 191 -31.90 9.14 -27.77
C GLN A 191 -31.39 10.57 -27.71
N GLY A 192 -30.90 11.04 -28.85
CA GLY A 192 -31.16 12.39 -29.32
C GLY A 192 -30.11 13.44 -29.00
N ARG A 193 -29.13 13.59 -29.91
CA ARG A 193 -28.89 14.89 -30.56
C ARG A 193 -28.62 14.67 -32.05
N GLY A 194 -29.56 15.15 -32.88
CA GLY A 194 -29.41 15.13 -34.33
C GLY A 194 -28.44 16.20 -34.82
N ARG A 195 -27.50 15.82 -35.69
CA ARG A 195 -27.35 16.28 -37.09
C ARG A 195 -25.97 15.84 -37.64
N GLN A 196 -26.04 15.05 -38.70
CA GLN A 196 -24.99 14.57 -39.62
C GLN A 196 -24.50 15.70 -40.59
N PRO A 197 -23.57 15.46 -41.56
CA PRO A 197 -22.36 14.61 -41.56
C PRO A 197 -21.15 15.24 -42.33
N ALA A 198 -20.05 14.46 -42.37
CA ALA A 198 -19.09 14.28 -43.46
C ALA A 198 -17.94 15.28 -43.68
N ALA A 199 -16.70 14.79 -43.52
CA ALA A 199 -15.68 14.78 -44.58
C ALA A 199 -14.43 13.97 -44.15
N GLN A 200 -14.18 12.84 -44.83
CA GLN A 200 -12.82 12.40 -45.18
C GLN A 200 -12.75 12.50 -46.72
N PRO A 201 -11.56 12.74 -47.33
CA PRO A 201 -10.71 11.60 -47.66
C PRO A 201 -9.20 11.88 -47.65
N GLY A 202 -8.41 10.84 -47.36
CA GLY A 202 -7.32 10.51 -48.28
C GLY A 202 -5.98 10.06 -47.70
N ARG A 203 -5.71 8.75 -47.89
CA ARG A 203 -4.44 8.14 -48.36
C ARG A 203 -3.26 8.18 -47.37
N ARG A 204 -2.40 7.16 -47.25
CA ARG A 204 -2.19 5.89 -47.96
C ARG A 204 -1.34 5.00 -47.04
N CYS A 205 -1.64 3.71 -47.01
CA CYS A 205 -0.69 2.69 -46.55
C CYS A 205 0.47 2.61 -47.54
N ASP A 206 1.70 2.49 -47.05
CA ASP A 206 2.76 1.74 -47.74
C ASP A 206 3.45 0.81 -46.73
N ARG A 207 3.46 -0.48 -47.10
CA ARG A 207 4.21 -1.58 -46.49
C ARG A 207 5.59 -1.65 -47.17
N ALA A 208 6.63 -1.95 -46.39
CA ALA A 208 7.76 -2.81 -46.79
C ALA A 208 8.50 -3.23 -45.51
N SER A 209 8.55 -4.48 -45.03
CA SER A 209 9.01 -5.78 -45.55
C SER A 209 10.53 -6.01 -45.44
N GLY A 210 10.89 -7.13 -44.77
CA GLY A 210 12.20 -7.82 -44.77
C GLY A 210 13.17 -7.36 -43.66
N ALA A 211 14.06 -8.17 -43.10
CA ALA A 211 14.33 -9.62 -43.07
C ALA A 211 15.47 -9.80 -42.02
N GLY A 212 15.43 -10.86 -41.20
CA GLY A 212 16.64 -11.37 -40.51
C GLY A 212 17.43 -12.32 -41.43
N PRO A 213 18.35 -13.19 -40.94
CA PRO A 213 19.04 -13.22 -39.64
C PRO A 213 20.57 -13.57 -39.76
N GLY A 214 21.28 -13.67 -38.63
CA GLY A 214 22.62 -14.30 -38.51
C GLY A 214 23.54 -13.48 -37.59
N GLY A 215 24.16 -13.97 -36.52
CA GLY A 215 24.59 -15.32 -36.20
C GLY A 215 26.12 -15.40 -36.30
N ARG A 216 26.84 -15.28 -35.16
CA ARG A 216 28.06 -16.02 -34.77
C ARG A 216 28.78 -15.38 -33.56
N ARG A 217 29.01 -16.21 -32.53
CA ARG A 217 30.14 -16.12 -31.58
C ARG A 217 31.36 -16.85 -32.18
N PRO A 218 32.59 -16.63 -31.69
CA PRO A 218 33.20 -17.57 -30.72
C PRO A 218 34.02 -16.84 -29.60
N ASP A 219 34.07 -17.39 -28.37
CA ASP A 219 35.21 -18.14 -27.76
C ASP A 219 36.42 -17.23 -27.45
N GLY A 220 37.08 -17.18 -26.30
CA GLY A 220 37.09 -17.90 -25.05
C GLY A 220 38.46 -17.61 -24.42
N SER A 221 38.55 -17.32 -23.11
CA SER A 221 39.80 -17.50 -22.37
C SER A 221 39.58 -17.47 -20.87
N ARG A 222 39.93 -18.60 -20.26
CA ARG A 222 40.10 -18.84 -18.82
C ARG A 222 41.12 -17.87 -18.22
N ARG A 223 40.90 -17.42 -16.98
CA ARG A 223 41.96 -17.30 -15.96
C ARG A 223 41.38 -17.49 -14.57
N ARG A 224 41.89 -18.53 -13.90
CA ARG A 224 41.75 -18.83 -12.47
C ARG A 224 42.87 -18.14 -11.70
N LEU A 225 42.56 -17.50 -10.58
CA LEU A 225 43.46 -17.24 -9.43
C LEU A 225 42.53 -17.17 -8.19
N SER A 226 42.35 -18.24 -7.41
CA SER A 226 43.14 -18.68 -6.23
C SER A 226 43.29 -17.64 -5.11
N GLY A 227 42.73 -17.93 -3.92
CA GLY A 227 43.20 -17.39 -2.64
C GLY A 227 42.14 -16.77 -1.70
N ARG A 228 41.62 -17.56 -0.74
CA ARG A 228 41.13 -17.15 0.59
C ARG A 228 42.28 -17.37 1.61
N PRO A 229 42.25 -16.95 2.92
CA PRO A 229 41.07 -16.64 3.76
C PRO A 229 41.18 -15.49 4.81
N ALA A 230 39.99 -15.12 5.31
CA ALA A 230 39.53 -14.84 6.69
C ALA A 230 40.36 -14.03 7.74
N ASP A 231 39.56 -13.23 8.47
CA ASP A 231 39.58 -13.00 9.92
C ASP A 231 40.55 -11.96 10.52
N ARG A 232 40.00 -10.84 11.02
CA ARG A 232 40.41 -10.20 12.28
C ARG A 232 39.52 -9.00 12.65
N ALA A 233 39.12 -9.00 13.93
CA ALA A 233 38.75 -7.86 14.77
C ALA A 233 37.27 -7.50 14.97
N ALA A 234 36.44 -8.52 15.26
CA ALA A 234 35.53 -8.39 16.40
C ALA A 234 36.38 -8.47 17.69
N ARG A 235 36.48 -7.37 18.44
CA ARG A 235 36.85 -7.26 19.87
C ARG A 235 37.19 -5.81 20.19
N ARG A 236 36.24 -5.06 20.74
CA ARG A 236 36.50 -4.12 21.85
C ARG A 236 35.25 -4.03 22.72
N CYS A 237 35.37 -4.70 23.85
CA CYS A 237 34.46 -4.75 24.98
C CYS A 237 34.11 -3.36 25.53
N ALA A 238 32.83 -3.21 25.86
CA ALA A 238 32.33 -2.93 27.20
C ALA A 238 33.20 -2.07 28.15
N ALA A 239 32.76 -0.83 28.33
CA ALA A 239 32.72 -0.07 29.59
C ALA A 239 31.85 1.17 29.27
N ARG A 240 30.79 1.55 29.99
CA ARG A 240 30.64 1.70 31.43
C ARG A 240 29.15 1.63 31.80
N ARG A 241 28.87 1.03 32.96
CA ARG A 241 27.57 1.03 33.63
C ARG A 241 27.45 2.22 34.60
N ARG A 242 26.19 2.54 34.90
CA ARG A 242 25.60 3.16 36.13
C ARG A 242 25.45 4.69 36.17
N GLY A 243 24.21 5.08 36.46
CA GLY A 243 23.79 6.39 36.93
C GLY A 243 22.27 6.55 36.79
N ALA A 244 21.50 5.90 37.67
CA ALA A 244 20.08 6.17 37.86
C ALA A 244 19.90 7.21 38.97
N ASP A 245 19.05 8.23 38.78
CA ASP A 245 17.96 8.57 39.71
C ASP A 245 17.17 9.84 39.29
N GLY A 246 15.84 9.66 39.23
CA GLY A 246 14.79 10.53 39.80
C GLY A 246 14.59 11.97 39.29
N ARG A 247 13.46 12.21 38.60
CA ARG A 247 12.24 12.87 39.17
C ARG A 247 11.17 13.20 38.10
N SER A 248 9.94 13.22 38.59
CA SER A 248 8.62 13.41 37.98
C SER A 248 8.41 14.62 37.05
N ALA A 249 7.53 14.49 36.06
CA ALA A 249 6.56 15.55 35.69
C ALA A 249 5.39 15.03 34.83
N ARG A 250 4.20 15.03 35.45
CA ARG A 250 2.86 15.43 34.96
C ARG A 250 2.50 15.27 33.47
N SER A 251 1.47 14.44 33.29
CA SER A 251 0.29 14.63 32.41
C SER A 251 0.36 15.67 31.28
N LEU A 252 0.37 15.17 30.04
CA LEU A 252 -0.17 15.88 28.90
C LEU A 252 -1.04 14.90 28.10
N ARG A 253 -2.36 15.09 28.21
CA ARG A 253 -3.33 14.64 27.21
C ARG A 253 -2.91 15.26 25.88
N ARG A 254 -2.66 14.45 24.85
CA ARG A 254 -2.60 14.90 23.46
C ARG A 254 -3.41 13.92 22.63
N GLY A 255 -4.39 14.47 21.91
CA GLY A 255 -5.28 13.74 21.02
C GLY A 255 -4.49 13.03 19.93
N GLY A 256 -4.97 11.84 19.55
CA GLY A 256 -4.39 11.04 18.48
C GLY A 256 -4.38 11.82 17.17
N ALA A 257 -3.18 12.09 16.66
CA ALA A 257 -2.97 12.68 15.35
C ALA A 257 -2.86 11.55 14.32
N TRP A 258 -3.95 11.27 13.61
CA TRP A 258 -4.00 10.31 12.52
C TRP A 258 -3.29 10.85 11.28
N ALA A 259 -2.53 10.00 10.60
CA ALA A 259 -1.83 10.38 9.38
C ALA A 259 -2.80 10.37 8.19
N ALA A 260 -3.43 11.51 7.91
CA ALA A 260 -4.03 11.79 6.61
C ALA A 260 -2.92 12.19 5.63
N GLY A 261 -2.28 11.22 5.00
CA GLY A 261 -1.13 11.47 4.13
C GLY A 261 -0.96 10.43 3.04
N SER A 262 -1.94 10.31 2.14
CA SER A 262 -1.72 9.68 0.82
C SER A 262 -2.28 10.56 -0.28
N GLN A 263 -1.58 11.64 -0.58
CA GLN A 263 -1.81 12.38 -1.82
C GLN A 263 -1.10 11.64 -2.95
N VAL A 264 -1.85 10.85 -3.71
CA VAL A 264 -1.44 10.41 -5.05
C VAL A 264 -1.66 11.60 -5.98
N HIS A 265 -0.59 12.28 -6.40
CA HIS A 265 -0.69 13.23 -7.50
C HIS A 265 -0.81 12.45 -8.82
N THR A 266 -1.85 12.82 -9.58
CA THR A 266 -2.15 12.43 -10.96
C THR A 266 -1.03 12.77 -11.93
#